data_AF-A0A0A9Y3V8-F1
#
_entry.id   AF-A0A0A9Y3V8-F1
#
_cell.length_a   1.000
_cell.length_b   1.000
_cell.length_c   1.000
_cell.angle_alpha   90.00
_cell.angle_beta   90.00
_cell.angle_gamma   90.00
#
_symmetry.space_group_name_H-M   'P 1'
#
loop_
_entity.id
_entity.type
_entity.pdbx_description
1 polymer ?
#
loop_
_entity_poly.entity_id
_entity_poly.type
_entity_poly.pdbx_seq_one_letter_code
_entity_poly.pdbx_strand_id
1 'polypeptide(L)'
;MALCQLLCCFSAAISYVFCIFPCRQSAFMFFSDNIQTKVPKDMRVKLGIVLSVISVLFAIMLPDVAKVVSILGALFSATISMTFPALFALRMHWSCTYLTCKIDYYMCCVLLLFGVLFSIGGTILSIVFAL
;
A
#
# COMPACT_ATOMS: atom_id res chain seq x y z
N MET A 1 18.32 -10.12 -26.39
CA MET A 1 16.99 -9.75 -25.85
C MET A 1 16.30 -10.90 -25.12
N ALA A 2 16.17 -12.09 -25.70
CA ALA A 2 15.50 -13.23 -25.06
C ALA A 2 16.08 -13.62 -23.68
N LEU A 3 17.41 -13.61 -23.51
CA LEU A 3 18.06 -13.94 -22.24
C LEU A 3 17.74 -12.93 -21.12
N CYS A 4 17.71 -11.63 -21.43
CA CYS A 4 17.34 -10.60 -20.46
C CYS A 4 15.88 -10.76 -20.02
N GLN A 5 14.98 -11.04 -20.97
CA GLN A 5 13.57 -11.26 -20.68
C GLN A 5 13.36 -12.49 -19.80
N LEU A 6 14.09 -13.58 -20.08
CA LEU A 6 14.05 -14.80 -19.27
C LEU A 6 14.53 -14.53 -17.83
N LEU A 7 15.63 -13.80 -17.66
CA LEU A 7 16.12 -13.41 -16.34
C LEU A 7 15.14 -12.50 -15.59
N CYS A 8 14.50 -11.55 -16.27
CA CYS A 8 13.46 -10.70 -15.69
C CYS A 8 12.24 -11.51 -15.25
N CYS A 9 11.75 -12.44 -16.08
CA CYS A 9 10.64 -13.32 -15.73
C CYS A 9 10.96 -14.22 -14.54
N PHE A 10 12.18 -14.76 -14.48
CA PHE A 10 12.64 -15.58 -13.36
C PHE A 10 12.69 -14.76 -12.06
N SER A 11 13.28 -13.57 -12.11
CA SER A 11 13.33 -12.65 -10.97
C SER A 11 11.94 -12.24 -10.49
N ALA A 12 11.02 -11.94 -11.41
CA ALA A 12 9.63 -11.58 -11.09
C ALA A 12 8.88 -12.76 -10.44
N ALA A 13 9.06 -13.99 -10.93
CA ALA A 13 8.42 -15.18 -10.38
C ALA A 13 8.86 -15.44 -8.92
N ILE A 14 10.16 -15.30 -8.64
CA ILE A 14 10.69 -15.45 -7.28
C ILE A 14 10.17 -14.33 -6.37
N SER A 15 10.24 -13.08 -6.82
CA SER A 15 9.80 -11.91 -6.06
C SER A 15 8.32 -11.98 -5.71
N TYR A 16 7.48 -12.49 -6.62
CA TYR A 16 6.05 -12.64 -6.40
C TYR A 16 5.73 -13.54 -5.19
N VAL A 17 6.45 -14.65 -5.03
CA VAL A 17 6.27 -15.57 -3.89
C VAL A 17 6.64 -14.88 -2.57
N PHE A 18 7.72 -14.08 -2.57
CA PHE A 18 8.11 -13.32 -1.39
C PHE A 18 7.15 -12.18 -1.06
N CYS A 19 6.47 -11.59 -2.05
CA CYS A 19 5.46 -10.56 -1.82
C CYS A 19 4.13 -11.14 -1.32
N ILE A 20 3.67 -12.27 -1.86
CA ILE A 20 2.34 -12.81 -1.52
C ILE A 20 2.26 -13.31 -0.08
N PHE A 21 3.38 -13.79 0.49
CA PHE A 21 3.44 -14.32 1.84
C PHE A 21 3.09 -13.28 2.92
N PRO A 22 3.77 -12.11 3.02
CA PRO A 22 3.41 -11.05 3.95
C PRO A 22 2.07 -10.40 3.60
N CYS A 23 1.73 -10.23 2.32
CA CYS A 23 0.43 -9.65 1.92
C CYS A 23 -0.76 -10.50 2.37
N ARG A 24 -0.63 -11.83 2.36
CA ARG A 24 -1.64 -12.72 2.93
C ARG A 24 -1.82 -12.50 4.42
N GLN A 25 -0.73 -12.29 5.16
CA GLN A 25 -0.77 -12.09 6.60
C GLN A 25 -1.38 -10.73 6.96
N SER A 26 -1.02 -9.66 6.24
CA SER A 26 -1.63 -8.35 6.44
C SER A 26 -3.12 -8.33 6.08
N ALA A 27 -3.52 -8.99 4.98
CA ALA A 27 -4.92 -9.12 4.60
C ALA A 27 -5.72 -9.89 5.67
N PHE A 28 -5.17 -10.97 6.21
CA PHE A 28 -5.83 -11.68 7.32
C PHE A 28 -5.99 -10.79 8.56
N MET A 29 -4.95 -10.04 8.92
CA MET A 29 -4.98 -9.15 10.10
C MET A 29 -5.94 -7.98 9.91
N PHE A 30 -6.18 -7.54 8.67
CA PHE A 30 -7.19 -6.52 8.35
C PHE A 30 -8.62 -7.06 8.47
N PHE A 31 -8.86 -8.31 8.04
CA PHE A 31 -10.21 -8.92 8.06
C PHE A 31 -10.56 -9.65 9.36
N SER A 32 -9.57 -10.10 10.13
CA SER A 32 -9.80 -10.75 11.41
C SER A 32 -10.01 -9.70 12.48
N ASP A 33 -11.14 -9.75 13.18
CA ASP A 33 -11.27 -9.12 14.49
C ASP A 33 -10.09 -9.59 15.36
N ASN A 34 -9.50 -8.68 16.14
CA ASN A 34 -8.25 -8.78 16.91
C ASN A 34 -8.17 -9.96 17.93
N ILE A 35 -9.07 -10.93 17.85
CA ILE A 35 -9.30 -12.03 18.78
C ILE A 35 -8.43 -13.25 18.44
N GLN A 36 -8.03 -13.45 17.18
CA GLN A 36 -7.23 -14.62 16.79
C GLN A 36 -5.87 -14.26 16.17
N THR A 37 -4.81 -14.51 16.93
CA THR A 37 -3.40 -14.29 16.51
C THR A 37 -2.87 -15.33 15.53
N LYS A 38 -3.60 -16.43 15.29
CA LYS A 38 -3.14 -17.55 14.46
C LYS A 38 -4.04 -17.74 13.24
N VAL A 39 -3.48 -17.51 12.05
CA VAL A 39 -4.20 -17.69 10.78
C VAL A 39 -4.58 -19.16 10.59
N PRO A 40 -5.87 -19.52 10.52
CA PRO A 40 -6.30 -20.90 10.26
C PRO A 40 -5.80 -21.34 8.87
N LYS A 41 -5.50 -22.64 8.74
CA LYS A 41 -4.89 -23.20 7.51
C LYS A 41 -5.79 -22.98 6.28
N ASP A 42 -7.12 -23.08 6.45
CA ASP A 42 -8.08 -22.92 5.36
C ASP A 42 -8.18 -21.47 4.85
N MET A 43 -8.11 -20.48 5.75
CA MET A 43 -8.13 -19.06 5.34
C MET A 43 -6.84 -18.64 4.65
N ARG A 44 -5.69 -19.24 4.99
CA ARG A 44 -4.42 -18.96 4.29
C ARG A 44 -4.50 -19.30 2.81
N VAL A 45 -5.10 -20.43 2.48
CA VAL A 45 -5.24 -20.87 1.09
C VAL A 45 -6.25 -19.97 0.37
N LYS A 46 -7.41 -19.69 0.98
CA LYS A 46 -8.41 -18.78 0.40
C LYS A 46 -7.86 -17.38 0.11
N LEU A 47 -7.17 -16.76 1.06
CA LEU A 47 -6.56 -15.43 0.87
C LEU A 47 -5.48 -15.44 -0.22
N GLY A 48 -4.66 -16.49 -0.28
CA GLY A 48 -3.67 -16.65 -1.34
C GLY A 48 -4.32 -16.76 -2.73
N ILE A 49 -5.38 -17.56 -2.85
CA ILE A 49 -6.14 -17.70 -4.10
C ILE A 49 -6.73 -16.36 -4.51
N VAL A 50 -7.40 -15.64 -3.59
CA VAL A 50 -8.00 -14.33 -3.88
C VAL A 50 -6.95 -13.33 -4.34
N LEU A 51 -5.81 -13.21 -3.64
CA LEU A 51 -4.71 -12.34 -4.04
C LEU A 51 -4.17 -12.70 -5.44
N SER A 52 -4.04 -14.00 -5.73
CA SER A 52 -3.56 -14.46 -7.03
C SER A 52 -4.54 -14.12 -8.16
N VAL A 53 -5.85 -14.33 -7.95
CA VAL A 53 -6.89 -13.99 -8.92
C VAL A 53 -6.90 -12.50 -9.20
N ILE A 54 -6.79 -11.67 -8.15
CA ILE A 54 -6.72 -10.21 -8.28
C ILE A 54 -5.47 -9.81 -9.08
N SER A 55 -4.30 -10.42 -8.81
CA SER A 55 -3.07 -10.11 -9.53
C SER A 55 -3.14 -10.47 -11.03
N VAL A 56 -3.80 -11.59 -11.37
CA VAL A 56 -4.04 -11.99 -12.76
C VAL A 56 -5.01 -11.04 -13.45
N LEU A 57 -6.10 -10.65 -12.77
CA LEU A 57 -7.08 -9.71 -13.32
C LEU A 57 -6.42 -8.35 -13.62
N PHE A 58 -5.59 -7.85 -12.70
CA PHE A 58 -4.82 -6.63 -12.92
C PHE A 58 -3.83 -6.78 -14.09
N ALA A 59 -3.15 -7.91 -14.22
CA ALA A 59 -2.22 -8.15 -15.34
C ALA A 59 -2.91 -8.15 -16.72
N ILE A 60 -4.17 -8.61 -16.80
CA ILE A 60 -4.94 -8.61 -18.05
C ILE A 60 -5.48 -7.21 -18.37
N MET A 61 -5.94 -6.48 -17.35
CA MET A 61 -6.59 -5.17 -17.53
C MET A 61 -5.59 -4.02 -17.74
N LEU A 62 -4.33 -4.16 -17.31
CA LEU A 62 -3.34 -3.08 -17.32
C LEU A 62 -2.29 -3.28 -18.41
N PRO A 63 -2.35 -2.54 -19.53
CA PRO A 63 -1.37 -2.64 -20.61
C PRO A 63 -0.02 -1.97 -20.27
N ASP A 64 0.06 -1.17 -19.20
CA ASP A 64 1.21 -0.31 -18.92
C ASP A 64 1.68 -0.38 -17.46
N VAL A 65 2.84 -1.01 -17.24
CA VAL A 65 3.43 -1.24 -15.91
C VAL A 65 3.89 0.07 -15.28
N ALA A 66 4.37 1.04 -16.07
CA ALA A 66 4.88 2.30 -15.55
C ALA A 66 3.78 3.12 -14.87
N LYS A 67 2.56 3.07 -15.41
CA LYS A 67 1.38 3.74 -14.84
C LYS A 67 1.00 3.17 -13.48
N VAL A 68 0.98 1.85 -13.37
CA VAL A 68 0.66 1.15 -12.11
C VAL A 68 1.66 1.50 -11.02
N VAL A 69 2.96 1.48 -11.35
CA VAL A 69 4.03 1.83 -10.41
C VAL A 69 3.93 3.30 -9.99
N SER A 70 3.59 4.22 -10.90
CA SER A 70 3.40 5.63 -10.58
C SER A 70 2.23 5.86 -9.61
N ILE A 71 1.07 5.22 -9.86
CA ILE A 71 -0.12 5.33 -8.99
C ILE A 71 0.16 4.74 -7.61
N LEU A 72 0.68 3.51 -7.56
CA LEU A 72 1.01 2.85 -6.31
C LEU A 72 2.11 3.61 -5.55
N GLY A 73 3.11 4.13 -6.25
CA GLY A 73 4.16 4.95 -5.67
C GLY A 73 3.62 6.24 -5.06
N ALA A 74 2.75 6.96 -5.75
CA ALA A 74 2.13 8.17 -5.23
C ALA A 74 1.24 7.89 -4.02
N LEU A 75 0.38 6.86 -4.09
CA LEU A 75 -0.50 6.45 -3.01
C LEU A 75 0.29 5.98 -1.79
N PHE A 76 1.19 5.00 -1.94
CA PHE A 76 1.93 4.44 -0.81
C PHE A 76 2.92 5.44 -0.21
N SER A 77 3.60 6.25 -1.04
CA SER A 77 4.52 7.27 -0.54
C SER A 77 3.77 8.33 0.28
N ALA A 78 2.66 8.87 -0.23
CA ALA A 78 1.84 9.84 0.51
C ALA A 78 1.31 9.23 1.82
N THR A 79 0.80 8.00 1.76
CA THR A 79 0.18 7.33 2.92
C THR A 79 1.19 6.99 4.01
N ILE A 80 2.30 6.33 3.65
CA ILE A 80 3.30 5.83 4.60
C ILE A 80 4.20 6.95 5.11
N SER A 81 4.62 7.88 4.23
CA SER A 81 5.59 8.91 4.58
C SER A 81 4.97 10.10 5.32
N MET A 82 3.74 10.48 4.96
CA MET A 82 3.13 11.72 5.49
C MET A 82 1.88 11.45 6.33
N THR A 83 0.93 10.67 5.82
CA THR A 83 -0.40 10.57 6.47
C THR A 83 -0.39 9.73 7.73
N PHE A 84 0.24 8.54 7.72
CA PHE A 84 0.35 7.69 8.91
C PHE A 84 1.07 8.37 10.09
N PRO A 85 2.28 8.93 9.94
CA PRO A 85 2.95 9.59 11.07
C PRO A 85 2.17 10.80 11.58
N ALA A 86 1.53 11.60 10.70
CA ALA A 86 0.68 12.71 11.10
C ALA A 86 -0.55 12.25 11.90
N LEU A 87 -1.21 11.15 11.49
CA LEU A 87 -2.34 10.55 12.21
C LEU A 87 -1.93 10.01 13.58
N PHE A 88 -0.78 9.34 13.68
CA PHE A 88 -0.25 8.88 14.96
C PHE A 88 0.05 10.04 15.91
N ALA A 89 0.71 11.09 15.41
CA ALA A 89 1.00 12.28 16.20
C ALA A 89 -0.28 12.99 16.67
N LEU A 90 -1.31 13.08 15.81
CA LEU A 90 -2.60 13.68 16.17
C LEU A 90 -3.34 12.84 17.22
N ARG A 91 -3.29 11.52 17.12
CA ARG A 91 -3.90 10.63 18.13
C ARG A 91 -3.16 10.67 19.47
N MET A 92 -1.84 10.80 19.46
CA MET A 92 -1.04 11.02 20.67
C MET A 92 -1.35 12.37 21.32
N HIS A 93 -1.54 13.42 20.53
CA HIS A 93 -1.96 14.74 21.02
C HIS A 93 -3.35 14.68 21.70
N TRP A 94 -4.34 14.03 21.08
CA TRP A 94 -5.66 13.84 21.70
C TRP A 94 -5.65 12.97 22.95
N SER A 95 -4.67 12.07 23.08
CA SER A 95 -4.53 11.23 24.27
C SER A 95 -3.74 11.93 25.38
N CYS A 96 -3.34 13.20 25.17
CA CYS A 96 -2.58 14.05 26.11
C CYS A 96 -1.28 13.42 26.66
N THR A 97 -0.71 12.44 25.98
CA THR A 97 0.41 11.65 26.51
C THR A 97 1.77 12.28 26.26
N TYR A 98 2.03 12.86 25.08
CA TYR A 98 3.40 13.31 24.71
C TYR A 98 3.52 14.55 23.82
N LEU A 99 2.44 15.07 23.21
CA LEU A 99 2.47 16.24 22.33
C LEU A 99 1.37 17.21 22.76
N THR A 100 1.73 18.29 23.45
CA THR A 100 0.78 19.31 23.95
C THR A 100 0.98 20.68 23.32
N CYS A 101 2.06 20.87 22.55
CA CYS A 101 2.33 22.12 21.87
C CYS A 101 1.39 22.31 20.67
N LYS A 102 0.69 23.44 20.63
CA LYS A 102 -0.21 23.81 19.51
C LYS A 102 0.51 23.83 18.16
N ILE A 103 1.81 24.15 18.13
CA ILE A 103 2.62 24.19 16.90
C ILE A 103 2.72 22.80 16.26
N ASP A 104 2.90 21.76 17.08
CA ASP A 104 2.99 20.37 16.59
C ASP A 104 1.67 19.91 15.97
N TYR A 105 0.55 20.32 16.55
CA TYR A 105 -0.78 20.08 15.98
C TYR A 105 -0.93 20.71 14.60
N TYR A 106 -0.53 21.97 14.42
CA TYR A 106 -0.58 22.63 13.11
C TYR A 106 0.34 21.95 12.09
N MET A 107 1.56 21.57 12.48
CA MET A 107 2.49 20.85 11.61
C MET A 107 1.93 19.50 11.16
N CYS A 108 1.30 18.74 12.07
CA CYS A 108 0.63 17.48 11.74
C CYS A 108 -0.54 17.71 10.77
N CYS A 109 -1.34 18.75 10.99
CA CYS A 109 -2.47 19.07 10.12
C CYS A 109 -2.01 19.44 8.70
N VAL A 110 -0.94 20.23 8.58
CA VAL A 110 -0.31 20.59 7.30
C VAL A 110 0.23 19.36 6.58
N LEU A 111 0.95 18.48 7.27
CA LEU A 111 1.47 17.22 6.71
C LEU A 111 0.35 16.30 6.21
N LEU A 112 -0.76 16.23 6.95
CA LEU A 112 -1.93 15.45 6.56
C LEU A 112 -2.55 16.02 5.28
N LEU A 113 -2.72 17.35 5.21
CA LEU A 113 -3.26 18.04 4.04
C LEU A 113 -2.36 17.85 2.80
N PHE A 114 -1.05 17.99 2.94
CA PHE A 114 -0.09 17.69 1.87
C PHE A 114 -0.15 16.23 1.43
N GLY A 115 -0.24 15.28 2.36
CA GLY A 115 -0.40 13.86 2.03
C GLY A 115 -1.64 13.59 1.18
N VAL A 116 -2.79 14.20 1.53
CA VAL A 116 -4.02 14.08 0.74
C VAL A 116 -3.86 14.74 -0.63
N LEU A 117 -3.27 15.94 -0.71
CA LEU A 117 -3.05 16.64 -1.97
C LEU A 117 -2.11 15.87 -2.91
N PHE A 118 -1.02 15.30 -2.41
CA PHE A 118 -0.10 14.49 -3.22
C PHE A 118 -0.75 13.19 -3.70
N SER A 119 -1.60 12.58 -2.88
CA SER A 119 -2.39 11.40 -3.26
C SER A 119 -3.38 11.71 -4.39
N ILE A 120 -4.15 12.79 -4.25
CA ILE A 120 -5.11 13.24 -5.26
C ILE A 120 -4.38 13.71 -6.54
N GLY A 121 -3.33 14.51 -6.39
CA GLY A 121 -2.54 15.00 -7.52
C GLY A 121 -1.85 13.87 -8.27
N GLY A 122 -1.26 12.90 -7.55
CA GLY A 122 -0.62 11.73 -8.15
C GLY A 122 -1.61 10.86 -8.92
N THR A 123 -2.80 10.60 -8.36
CA THR A 123 -3.84 9.84 -9.06
C THR A 123 -4.37 10.57 -10.30
N ILE A 124 -4.62 11.89 -10.22
CA ILE A 124 -5.04 12.70 -11.38
C ILE A 124 -3.97 12.69 -12.47
N LEU A 125 -2.71 12.95 -12.13
CA LEU A 125 -1.61 12.96 -13.10
C LEU A 125 -1.48 11.61 -13.79
N SER A 126 -1.56 10.50 -13.05
CA SER A 126 -1.52 9.17 -13.64
C SER A 126 -2.69 8.89 -14.59
N ILE A 127 -3.88 9.49 -14.36
CA ILE A 127 -5.03 9.38 -15.27
C ILE A 127 -4.84 10.27 -16.50
N VAL A 128 -4.37 11.50 -16.32
CA VAL A 128 -4.14 12.46 -17.42
C VAL A 128 -3.04 11.96 -18.36
N PHE A 129 -1.95 11.40 -17.84
CA PHE A 129 -0.91 10.75 -18.65
C PHE A 129 -1.33 9.37 -19.18
N ALA A 130 -2.51 8.87 -18.81
CA ALA A 130 -3.04 7.62 -19.36
C ALA A 130 -3.92 7.80 -20.60
N LEU A 131 -4.47 9.02 -20.81
CA LEU A 131 -5.26 9.42 -21.98
C LEU A 131 -4.35 9.86 -23.13
#